data_AF-A0A842YKZ9-F1
#
_entry.id   AF-A0A842YKZ9-F1
#
_cell.length_a   1.000
_cell.length_b   1.000
_cell.length_c   1.000
_cell.angle_alpha   90.00
_cell.angle_beta   90.00
_cell.angle_gamma   90.00
#
_symmetry.space_group_name_H-M   'P 1'
#
loop_
_entity.id
_entity.type
_entity.pdbx_description
1 polymer ?
#
loop_
_entity_poly.entity_id
_entity_poly.type
_entity_poly.pdbx_seq_one_letter_code
_entity_poly.pdbx_strand_id
1 'polypeptide(L)'
;PIPFFDPVTEEVVLPDHRRVSWTYTRDTSFTTQVGTVICNMRRYSRCYEPRVVKLCYEYDPVLSEKVEIVHDANETLGVYSEPPCVEGGDTQIIDEETIAIGVGQRSTVTGVVETAKRLFEADTEGELKYVCAVNLADYPAVDYMHLDVTINYPGKGKALVMPYVYDTQILDDYPPKKLLLKTLEAIRKQSEEHGRPMEPLVHPDHFRTLGRTGVYLNDGGKPRLLRNEVSFLDFLLKEGKLERDGIIYVGGVPEDPWDVEHLMDTMLEQSRGASNIVTVKPGTVIAYDRNHATNEELRKHGVTVREWESSYLDLLGGPHCSTSPLSRDSS
;
A
#
# COMPACT_ATOMS: atom_id res chain seq x y z
N PRO A 1 -24.80 -13.91 7.46
CA PRO A 1 -24.68 -13.59 8.91
C PRO A 1 -23.35 -12.86 9.13
N ILE A 2 -23.21 -12.00 10.13
CA ILE A 2 -21.89 -11.50 10.52
C ILE A 2 -21.12 -12.69 11.12
N PRO A 3 -19.82 -12.91 10.80
CA PRO A 3 -19.03 -13.97 11.42
C PRO A 3 -19.00 -13.83 12.96
N PHE A 4 -19.07 -14.95 13.70
CA PHE A 4 -18.97 -14.96 15.15
C PHE A 4 -18.41 -16.29 15.70
N PHE A 5 -17.94 -16.29 16.94
CA PHE A 5 -17.59 -17.50 17.70
C PHE A 5 -18.77 -17.94 18.57
N ASP A 6 -19.20 -19.20 18.45
CA ASP A 6 -20.22 -19.80 19.28
C ASP A 6 -19.58 -20.48 20.51
N PRO A 7 -19.75 -19.94 21.72
CA PRO A 7 -19.12 -20.49 22.92
C PRO A 7 -19.78 -21.79 23.40
N VAL A 8 -20.96 -22.17 22.89
CA VAL A 8 -21.65 -23.41 23.26
C VAL A 8 -21.09 -24.58 22.47
N THR A 9 -20.85 -24.38 21.17
CA THR A 9 -20.28 -25.42 20.29
C THR A 9 -18.77 -25.33 20.17
N GLU A 10 -18.15 -24.23 20.63
CA GLU A 10 -16.73 -23.89 20.41
C GLU A 10 -16.36 -23.81 18.92
N GLU A 11 -17.31 -23.37 18.09
CA GLU A 11 -17.14 -23.27 16.63
C GLU A 11 -17.21 -21.82 16.13
N VAL A 12 -16.44 -21.52 15.08
CA VAL A 12 -16.56 -20.26 14.34
C VAL A 12 -17.63 -20.42 13.26
N VAL A 13 -18.67 -19.60 13.34
CA VAL A 13 -19.76 -19.57 12.34
C VAL A 13 -19.42 -18.52 11.29
N LEU A 14 -19.16 -18.99 10.07
CA LEU A 14 -18.88 -18.14 8.92
C LEU A 14 -20.15 -17.91 8.08
N PRO A 15 -20.33 -16.72 7.49
CA PRO A 15 -21.32 -16.53 6.42
C PRO A 15 -21.01 -17.36 5.17
N ASP A 16 -22.06 -17.79 4.46
CA ASP A 16 -21.94 -18.32 3.10
C ASP A 16 -21.47 -17.19 2.15
N HIS A 17 -20.18 -17.21 1.80
CA HIS A 17 -19.59 -16.29 0.85
C HIS A 17 -18.88 -17.06 -0.27
N ARG A 18 -19.44 -16.94 -1.48
CA ARG A 18 -18.90 -17.55 -2.70
C ARG A 18 -17.87 -16.68 -3.43
N ARG A 19 -17.58 -15.47 -2.95
CA ARG A 19 -16.64 -14.51 -3.57
C ARG A 19 -15.85 -13.76 -2.48
N VAL A 20 -14.74 -14.34 -2.08
CA VAL A 20 -13.85 -13.86 -1.01
C VAL A 20 -12.42 -14.05 -1.48
N SER A 21 -11.55 -13.10 -1.15
CA SER A 21 -10.19 -13.03 -1.66
C SER A 21 -9.17 -13.47 -0.61
N TRP A 22 -9.38 -14.66 -0.03
CA TRP A 22 -8.60 -15.18 1.10
C TRP A 22 -7.09 -15.29 0.85
N THR A 23 -6.67 -15.37 -0.41
CA THR A 23 -5.26 -15.45 -0.81
C THR A 23 -4.49 -14.13 -0.61
N TYR A 24 -5.19 -13.01 -0.42
CA TYR A 24 -4.59 -11.69 -0.21
C TYR A 24 -4.83 -11.22 1.23
N THR A 25 -4.08 -11.83 2.15
CA THR A 25 -4.16 -11.58 3.60
C THR A 25 -3.67 -10.20 4.00
N ARG A 26 -2.93 -9.50 3.13
CA ARG A 26 -2.39 -8.15 3.40
C ARG A 26 -3.47 -7.17 3.77
N ASP A 27 -4.63 -7.23 3.12
CA ASP A 27 -5.61 -6.15 3.21
C ASP A 27 -6.48 -6.20 4.46
N THR A 28 -6.63 -7.38 5.07
CA THR A 28 -7.62 -7.64 6.12
C THR A 28 -7.19 -7.15 7.50
N SER A 29 -5.88 -7.03 7.71
CA SER A 29 -5.26 -6.50 8.92
C SER A 29 -3.80 -6.15 8.64
N PHE A 30 -3.22 -5.28 9.47
CA PHE A 30 -1.79 -5.03 9.43
C PHE A 30 -1.24 -4.87 10.85
N THR A 31 -0.03 -5.36 11.05
CA THR A 31 0.70 -5.29 12.33
C THR A 31 1.71 -4.16 12.26
N THR A 32 1.72 -3.31 13.29
CA THR A 32 2.66 -2.20 13.46
C THR A 32 3.55 -2.47 14.68
N GLN A 33 4.53 -1.60 14.91
CA GLN A 33 5.32 -1.58 16.15
C GLN A 33 4.48 -1.31 17.41
N VAL A 34 3.31 -0.68 17.28
CA VAL A 34 2.39 -0.39 18.40
C VAL A 34 1.42 -1.56 18.64
N GLY A 35 1.12 -2.34 17.61
CA GLY A 35 0.12 -3.42 17.66
C GLY A 35 -0.62 -3.58 16.34
N THR A 36 -1.64 -4.43 16.34
CA THR A 36 -2.38 -4.86 15.15
C THR A 36 -3.68 -4.07 14.95
N VAL A 37 -3.92 -3.67 13.71
CA VAL A 37 -5.15 -3.03 13.26
C VAL A 37 -5.98 -4.01 12.43
N ILE A 38 -7.23 -4.25 12.84
CA ILE A 38 -8.22 -4.95 12.00
C ILE A 38 -8.82 -3.94 11.02
N CYS A 39 -8.71 -4.24 9.72
CA CYS A 39 -9.07 -3.32 8.65
C CYS A 39 -10.59 -3.24 8.43
N ASN A 40 -11.05 -2.12 7.88
CA ASN A 40 -12.43 -1.93 7.44
C ASN A 40 -12.44 -1.76 5.92
N MET A 41 -12.73 -2.83 5.20
CA MET A 41 -12.66 -2.87 3.74
C MET A 41 -13.71 -1.96 3.11
N ARG A 42 -13.32 -1.15 2.11
CA ARG A 42 -14.26 -0.27 1.41
C ARG A 42 -15.15 -1.04 0.43
N ARG A 43 -14.66 -2.15 -0.11
CA ARG A 43 -15.48 -3.04 -0.97
C ARG A 43 -16.34 -3.97 -0.13
N TYR A 44 -17.65 -3.87 -0.34
CA TYR A 44 -18.64 -4.72 0.31
C TYR A 44 -18.36 -6.22 0.17
N SER A 45 -17.83 -6.69 -0.98
CA SER A 45 -17.54 -8.11 -1.17
C SER A 45 -16.45 -8.66 -0.23
N ARG A 46 -15.63 -7.80 0.38
CA ARG A 46 -14.52 -8.18 1.28
C ARG A 46 -14.74 -7.75 2.73
N CYS A 47 -15.82 -7.04 3.06
CA CYS A 47 -15.99 -6.41 4.38
C CYS A 47 -16.11 -7.39 5.56
N TYR A 48 -16.36 -8.68 5.28
CA TYR A 48 -16.39 -9.71 6.31
C TYR A 48 -15.04 -10.41 6.52
N GLU A 49 -14.09 -10.30 5.59
CA GLU A 49 -12.78 -10.96 5.71
C GLU A 49 -12.00 -10.51 6.96
N PRO A 50 -11.89 -9.20 7.27
CA PRO A 50 -11.24 -8.74 8.50
C PRO A 50 -11.86 -9.29 9.78
N ARG A 51 -13.19 -9.45 9.81
CA ARG A 51 -13.92 -9.96 10.98
C ARG A 51 -13.61 -11.43 11.23
N VAL A 52 -13.41 -12.21 10.19
CA VAL A 52 -12.93 -13.60 10.32
C VAL A 52 -11.52 -13.62 10.87
N VAL A 53 -10.64 -12.76 10.36
CA VAL A 53 -9.25 -12.65 10.85
C VAL A 53 -9.20 -12.24 12.33
N LYS A 54 -10.05 -11.30 12.76
CA LYS A 54 -10.21 -10.94 14.17
C LYS A 54 -10.55 -12.14 15.04
N LEU A 55 -11.50 -12.98 14.63
CA LEU A 55 -11.84 -14.19 15.39
C LEU A 55 -10.64 -15.15 15.49
N CYS A 56 -9.83 -15.28 14.43
CA CYS A 56 -8.59 -16.04 14.52
C CYS A 56 -7.63 -15.44 15.55
N TYR A 57 -7.44 -14.12 15.57
CA TYR A 57 -6.57 -13.47 16.54
C TYR A 57 -7.09 -13.57 17.97
N GLU A 58 -8.40 -13.54 18.20
CA GLU A 58 -8.98 -13.58 19.55
C GLU A 58 -9.09 -14.99 20.14
N TYR A 59 -9.36 -16.01 19.31
CA TYR A 59 -9.74 -17.34 19.79
C TYR A 59 -8.76 -18.45 19.43
N ASP A 60 -7.82 -18.24 18.49
CA ASP A 60 -6.75 -19.22 18.28
C ASP A 60 -5.78 -19.23 19.48
N PRO A 61 -5.43 -20.40 20.03
CA PRO A 61 -4.55 -20.49 21.21
C PRO A 61 -3.16 -19.90 21.04
N VAL A 62 -2.65 -19.80 19.81
CA VAL A 62 -1.31 -19.25 19.53
C VAL A 62 -1.40 -17.78 19.17
N LEU A 63 -2.40 -17.38 18.37
CA LEU A 63 -2.52 -16.00 17.91
C LEU A 63 -3.00 -15.07 19.03
N SER A 64 -3.91 -15.52 19.90
CA SER A 64 -4.41 -14.71 21.03
C SER A 64 -3.35 -14.31 22.05
N GLU A 65 -2.28 -15.09 22.17
CA GLU A 65 -1.14 -14.75 23.03
C GLU A 65 -0.11 -13.84 22.34
N LYS A 66 -0.11 -13.77 21.00
CA LYS A 66 0.96 -13.13 20.21
C LYS A 66 0.53 -11.90 19.44
N VAL A 67 -0.75 -11.71 19.21
CA VAL A 67 -1.31 -10.62 18.42
C VAL A 67 -2.13 -9.72 19.33
N GLU A 68 -1.62 -8.52 19.58
CA GLU A 68 -2.36 -7.50 20.32
C GLU A 68 -3.14 -6.63 19.34
N ILE A 69 -4.47 -6.64 19.44
CA ILE A 69 -5.34 -5.77 18.63
C ILE A 69 -5.49 -4.43 19.34
N VAL A 70 -4.93 -3.37 18.75
CA VAL A 70 -5.02 -2.00 19.29
C VAL A 70 -6.16 -1.19 18.67
N HIS A 71 -6.62 -1.60 17.49
CA HIS A 71 -7.72 -0.94 16.80
C HIS A 71 -8.50 -1.90 15.89
N ASP A 72 -9.82 -1.93 16.05
CA ASP A 72 -10.72 -2.49 15.04
C ASP A 72 -11.45 -1.37 14.31
N ALA A 73 -11.08 -1.15 13.04
CA ALA A 73 -11.68 -0.10 12.21
C ALA A 73 -13.16 -0.37 11.92
N ASN A 74 -13.64 -1.61 12.02
CA ASN A 74 -15.05 -1.98 11.83
C ASN A 74 -15.95 -1.51 12.98
N GLU A 75 -15.36 -1.24 14.14
CA GLU A 75 -16.06 -0.82 15.36
C GLU A 75 -15.96 0.69 15.59
N THR A 76 -15.40 1.43 14.62
CA THR A 76 -15.29 2.88 14.68
C THR A 76 -16.68 3.52 14.73
N LEU A 77 -16.97 4.19 15.85
CA LEU A 77 -18.22 4.91 16.07
C LEU A 77 -18.03 6.41 15.85
N GLY A 78 -18.93 7.02 15.09
CA GLY A 78 -18.95 8.47 14.88
C GLY A 78 -19.87 8.88 13.75
N VAL A 79 -20.11 10.19 13.63
CA VAL A 79 -20.81 10.78 12.48
C VAL A 79 -19.74 11.30 11.54
N TYR A 80 -19.51 10.55 10.46
CA TYR A 80 -18.50 10.86 9.46
C TYR A 80 -19.16 11.17 8.11
N SER A 81 -18.50 12.01 7.31
CA SER A 81 -18.92 12.29 5.94
C SER A 81 -18.68 11.11 4.98
N GLU A 82 -17.83 10.16 5.39
CA GLU A 82 -17.50 8.95 4.65
C GLU A 82 -17.22 7.79 5.63
N PRO A 83 -17.38 6.52 5.21
CA PRO A 83 -17.01 5.38 6.05
C PRO A 83 -15.51 5.42 6.43
N PRO A 84 -15.12 5.09 7.67
CA PRO A 84 -13.73 5.04 8.09
C PRO A 84 -13.06 3.75 7.61
N CYS A 85 -12.77 3.69 6.30
CA CYS A 85 -12.15 2.53 5.67
C CYS A 85 -10.62 2.67 5.72
N VAL A 86 -9.95 1.58 6.04
CA VAL A 86 -8.50 1.43 5.98
C VAL A 86 -8.21 -0.01 5.58
N GLU A 87 -7.29 -0.23 4.64
CA GLU A 87 -6.88 -1.55 4.15
C GLU A 87 -5.36 -1.71 4.28
N GLY A 88 -4.89 -2.91 4.60
CA GLY A 88 -3.46 -3.13 4.86
C GLY A 88 -2.55 -2.99 3.62
N GLY A 89 -3.06 -3.15 2.39
CA GLY A 89 -2.30 -2.84 1.17
C GLY A 89 -1.92 -1.35 1.05
N ASP A 90 -2.69 -0.46 1.68
CA ASP A 90 -2.36 0.96 1.77
C ASP A 90 -1.30 1.26 2.83
N THR A 91 -0.95 0.30 3.69
CA THR A 91 -0.12 0.54 4.87
C THR A 91 1.31 0.09 4.65
N GLN A 92 2.26 0.99 4.90
CA GLN A 92 3.69 0.75 4.88
C GLN A 92 4.30 1.17 6.22
N ILE A 93 4.89 0.21 6.94
CA ILE A 93 5.68 0.49 8.15
C ILE A 93 7.08 0.86 7.67
N ILE A 94 7.42 2.15 7.75
CA ILE A 94 8.68 2.67 7.19
C ILE A 94 9.83 2.39 8.15
N ASP A 95 9.61 2.72 9.41
CA ASP A 95 10.49 2.47 10.55
C ASP A 95 9.69 2.61 11.85
N GLU A 96 10.38 2.51 12.98
CA GLU A 96 9.81 2.59 14.33
C GLU A 96 9.07 3.91 14.57
N GLU A 97 9.50 4.99 13.91
CA GLU A 97 8.92 6.32 14.09
C GLU A 97 7.84 6.67 13.07
N THR A 98 7.65 5.88 12.00
CA THR A 98 6.87 6.32 10.84
C THR A 98 6.07 5.22 10.17
N ILE A 99 4.78 5.50 10.01
CA ILE A 99 3.85 4.70 9.22
C ILE A 99 3.33 5.56 8.07
N ALA A 100 3.21 4.99 6.87
CA ALA A 100 2.52 5.61 5.76
C ALA A 100 1.26 4.83 5.41
N ILE A 101 0.16 5.54 5.17
CA ILE A 101 -1.13 4.97 4.79
C ILE A 101 -1.66 5.69 3.55
N GLY A 102 -1.95 4.94 2.51
CA GLY A 102 -2.60 5.41 1.28
C GLY A 102 -3.99 6.00 1.55
N VAL A 103 -4.40 7.00 0.77
CA VAL A 103 -5.73 7.61 0.79
C VAL A 103 -6.26 7.67 -0.64
N GLY A 104 -7.34 6.95 -0.93
CA GLY A 104 -7.94 6.90 -2.25
C GLY A 104 -9.05 5.87 -2.35
N GLN A 105 -8.96 4.97 -3.34
CA GLN A 105 -10.02 3.98 -3.64
C GLN A 105 -10.35 2.99 -2.53
N ARG A 106 -9.46 2.78 -1.56
CA ARG A 106 -9.55 1.70 -0.58
C ARG A 106 -9.58 2.25 0.83
N SER A 107 -8.57 3.01 1.22
CA SER A 107 -8.55 3.73 2.48
C SER A 107 -9.06 5.16 2.32
N THR A 108 -9.92 5.60 3.24
CA THR A 108 -10.51 6.95 3.26
C THR A 108 -9.71 7.89 4.18
N VAL A 109 -9.84 9.21 3.99
CA VAL A 109 -9.19 10.19 4.87
C VAL A 109 -9.61 9.96 6.32
N THR A 110 -10.91 9.73 6.52
CA THR A 110 -11.49 9.45 7.84
C THR A 110 -10.89 8.19 8.46
N GLY A 111 -10.75 7.11 7.68
CA GLY A 111 -10.14 5.87 8.15
C GLY A 111 -8.68 6.07 8.57
N VAL A 112 -7.89 6.73 7.72
CA VAL A 112 -6.47 7.02 8.02
C VAL A 112 -6.31 7.88 9.27
N VAL A 113 -7.09 8.96 9.42
CA VAL A 113 -6.97 9.85 10.59
C VAL A 113 -7.42 9.17 11.89
N GLU A 114 -8.50 8.37 11.85
CA GLU A 114 -8.94 7.62 13.04
C GLU A 114 -7.91 6.54 13.39
N THR A 115 -7.41 5.79 12.42
CA THR A 115 -6.35 4.80 12.66
C THR A 115 -5.09 5.44 13.23
N ALA A 116 -4.65 6.58 12.69
CA ALA A 116 -3.52 7.34 13.24
C ALA A 116 -3.76 7.72 14.70
N LYS A 117 -4.96 8.22 15.03
CA LYS A 117 -5.34 8.54 16.40
C LYS A 117 -5.24 7.32 17.32
N ARG A 118 -5.79 6.18 16.92
CA ARG A 118 -5.77 4.96 17.75
C ARG A 118 -4.37 4.41 17.96
N LEU A 119 -3.54 4.44 16.93
CA LEU A 119 -2.13 4.07 17.03
C LEU A 119 -1.38 5.02 17.97
N PHE A 120 -1.57 6.34 17.83
CA PHE A 120 -0.94 7.31 18.74
C PHE A 120 -1.43 7.20 20.19
N GLU A 121 -2.71 6.89 20.43
CA GLU A 121 -3.26 6.66 21.77
C GLU A 121 -2.72 5.38 22.42
N ALA A 122 -2.48 4.33 21.61
CA ALA A 122 -1.95 3.06 22.05
C ALA A 122 -0.41 3.03 22.20
N ASP A 123 0.29 3.95 21.54
CA ASP A 123 1.75 4.08 21.62
C ASP A 123 2.19 4.65 22.98
N THR A 124 2.33 3.76 23.97
CA THR A 124 2.75 4.12 25.33
C THR A 124 4.25 4.40 25.45
N GLU A 125 5.06 3.90 24.51
CA GLU A 125 6.51 4.12 24.47
C GLU A 125 6.86 5.46 23.81
N GLY A 126 5.97 5.97 22.95
CA GLY A 126 6.09 7.27 22.31
C GLY A 126 7.09 7.29 21.15
N GLU A 127 7.37 6.12 20.57
CA GLU A 127 8.29 5.98 19.43
C GLU A 127 7.63 6.39 18.12
N LEU A 128 6.32 6.16 17.96
CA LEU A 128 5.58 6.48 16.74
C LEU A 128 5.34 7.99 16.64
N LYS A 129 6.20 8.65 15.86
CA LYS A 129 6.21 10.09 15.65
C LYS A 129 5.27 10.55 14.54
N TYR A 130 5.25 9.84 13.42
CA TYR A 130 4.56 10.26 12.20
C TYR A 130 3.61 9.20 11.65
N VAL A 131 2.43 9.65 11.23
CA VAL A 131 1.59 8.93 10.27
C VAL A 131 1.44 9.78 9.02
N CYS A 132 1.84 9.24 7.86
CA CYS A 132 1.80 9.90 6.57
C CYS A 132 0.56 9.45 5.78
N ALA A 133 -0.35 10.38 5.49
CA ALA A 133 -1.49 10.13 4.61
C ALA A 133 -1.07 10.40 3.15
N VAL A 134 -0.88 9.36 2.35
CA VAL A 134 -0.36 9.44 0.96
C VAL A 134 -1.51 9.36 -0.04
N ASN A 135 -1.72 10.41 -0.82
CA ASN A 135 -2.79 10.42 -1.82
C ASN A 135 -2.55 9.39 -2.92
N LEU A 136 -3.59 8.64 -3.26
CA LEU A 136 -3.66 7.67 -4.35
C LEU A 136 -4.77 8.06 -5.34
N ALA A 137 -4.85 7.35 -6.46
CA ALA A 137 -5.93 7.57 -7.43
C ALA A 137 -7.28 7.12 -6.87
N ASP A 138 -8.35 7.90 -7.06
CA ASP A 138 -9.66 7.71 -6.40
C ASP A 138 -10.74 7.00 -7.26
N TYR A 139 -10.45 6.66 -8.52
CA TYR A 139 -11.41 6.01 -9.45
C TYR A 139 -10.80 4.78 -10.13
N PRO A 140 -11.52 3.65 -10.31
CA PRO A 140 -10.98 2.28 -10.37
C PRO A 140 -9.65 2.13 -11.11
N ALA A 141 -8.55 2.31 -10.39
CA ALA A 141 -7.19 2.25 -10.89
C ALA A 141 -6.60 0.96 -10.34
N VAL A 142 -6.96 -0.15 -10.97
CA VAL A 142 -6.68 -1.50 -10.46
C VAL A 142 -5.18 -1.69 -10.22
N ASP A 143 -4.33 -1.18 -11.11
CA ASP A 143 -2.87 -1.26 -10.99
C ASP A 143 -2.26 -0.26 -9.98
N TYR A 144 -3.09 0.61 -9.39
CA TYR A 144 -2.71 1.69 -8.45
C TYR A 144 -3.68 1.76 -7.26
N MET A 145 -4.30 0.64 -6.92
CA MET A 145 -5.42 0.62 -5.98
C MET A 145 -4.99 0.79 -4.52
N HIS A 146 -3.73 0.51 -4.22
CA HIS A 146 -3.13 0.55 -2.90
C HIS A 146 -1.75 1.23 -2.92
N LEU A 147 -1.22 1.61 -1.74
CA LEU A 147 0.12 2.21 -1.65
C LEU A 147 1.23 1.22 -2.02
N ASP A 148 1.10 -0.05 -1.62
CA ASP A 148 2.08 -1.11 -1.84
C ASP A 148 2.29 -1.51 -3.31
N VAL A 149 1.43 -1.03 -4.21
CA VAL A 149 1.64 -1.13 -5.66
C VAL A 149 2.35 0.09 -6.25
N THR A 150 2.60 1.14 -5.48
CA THR A 150 3.35 2.33 -5.95
C THR A 150 4.74 2.44 -5.36
N ILE A 151 4.95 1.89 -4.17
CA ILE A 151 6.24 1.89 -3.47
C ILE A 151 6.34 0.68 -2.53
N ASN A 152 7.52 0.06 -2.46
CA ASN A 152 7.82 -1.03 -1.53
C ASN A 152 9.31 -1.03 -1.13
N TYR A 153 9.68 -1.69 -0.03
CA TYR A 153 10.98 -1.47 0.63
C TYR A 153 11.86 -2.73 0.63
N PRO A 154 12.82 -2.87 -0.31
CA PRO A 154 13.73 -4.02 -0.35
C PRO A 154 14.76 -4.03 0.79
N GLY A 155 14.95 -2.91 1.49
CA GLY A 155 15.86 -2.79 2.61
C GLY A 155 15.94 -1.37 3.14
N LYS A 156 16.70 -1.17 4.23
CA LYS A 156 16.89 0.14 4.84
C LYS A 156 17.47 1.14 3.84
N GLY A 157 16.92 2.35 3.83
CA GLY A 157 17.33 3.42 2.93
C GLY A 157 17.00 3.17 1.45
N LYS A 158 16.31 2.07 1.11
CA LYS A 158 15.98 1.71 -0.29
C LYS A 158 14.49 1.57 -0.49
N ALA A 159 14.01 2.02 -1.65
CA ALA A 159 12.63 1.87 -2.08
C ALA A 159 12.57 1.46 -3.55
N LEU A 160 11.78 0.44 -3.85
CA LEU A 160 11.31 0.15 -5.20
C LEU A 160 10.08 1.03 -5.47
N VAL A 161 10.19 1.91 -6.44
CA VAL A 161 9.24 2.98 -6.72
C VAL A 161 8.72 2.83 -8.15
N MET A 162 7.41 2.96 -8.32
CA MET A 162 6.85 3.14 -9.65
C MET A 162 7.25 4.54 -10.18
N PRO A 163 8.04 4.65 -11.26
CA PRO A 163 8.39 5.96 -11.81
C PRO A 163 7.14 6.66 -12.37
N TYR A 164 7.24 7.97 -12.64
CA TYR A 164 6.16 8.78 -13.22
C TYR A 164 4.88 8.94 -12.39
N VAL A 165 4.70 8.28 -11.24
CA VAL A 165 3.50 8.48 -10.40
C VAL A 165 3.72 9.46 -9.25
N TYR A 166 4.97 9.71 -8.86
CA TYR A 166 5.33 10.74 -7.89
C TYR A 166 5.77 12.02 -8.61
N ASP A 167 5.53 13.16 -7.96
CA ASP A 167 6.28 14.39 -8.23
C ASP A 167 7.47 14.45 -7.26
N THR A 168 8.46 15.31 -7.49
CA THR A 168 9.53 15.55 -6.51
C THR A 168 10.17 16.90 -6.78
N GLN A 169 10.57 17.58 -5.71
CA GLN A 169 11.33 18.83 -5.78
C GLN A 169 12.80 18.65 -5.41
N ILE A 170 13.21 17.42 -5.07
CA ILE A 170 14.55 17.11 -4.56
C ILE A 170 15.40 16.39 -5.62
N LEU A 171 14.75 15.62 -6.50
CA LEU A 171 15.38 14.82 -7.54
C LEU A 171 15.15 15.48 -8.90
N ASP A 172 16.15 16.20 -9.39
CA ASP A 172 16.03 16.96 -10.65
C ASP A 172 15.82 16.05 -11.88
N ASP A 173 16.41 14.84 -11.86
CA ASP A 173 16.37 13.88 -12.96
C ASP A 173 15.24 12.83 -12.82
N TYR A 174 14.31 13.03 -11.89
CA TYR A 174 13.23 12.07 -11.67
C TYR A 174 12.25 12.03 -12.86
N PRO A 175 11.81 10.85 -13.31
CA PRO A 175 10.88 10.74 -14.44
C PRO A 175 9.54 11.45 -14.13
N PRO A 176 9.15 12.49 -14.89
CA PRO A 176 8.12 13.41 -14.46
C PRO A 176 6.73 12.82 -14.69
N LYS A 177 5.86 12.95 -13.68
CA LYS A 177 4.43 12.58 -13.79
C LYS A 177 3.70 13.23 -14.95
N LYS A 178 4.15 14.42 -15.36
CA LYS A 178 3.61 15.11 -16.53
C LYS A 178 3.69 14.26 -17.82
N LEU A 179 4.67 13.37 -17.94
CA LEU A 179 4.74 12.43 -19.07
C LEU A 179 3.58 11.43 -19.01
N LEU A 180 3.39 10.75 -17.88
CA LEU A 180 2.26 9.82 -17.67
C LEU A 180 0.92 10.48 -18.01
N LEU A 181 0.66 11.67 -17.47
CA LEU A 181 -0.60 12.38 -17.70
C LEU A 181 -0.85 12.67 -19.18
N LYS A 182 0.15 13.19 -19.90
CA LYS A 182 0.05 13.48 -21.34
C LYS A 182 -0.14 12.21 -22.16
N THR A 183 0.55 11.14 -21.80
CA THR A 183 0.44 9.85 -22.48
C THR A 183 -0.96 9.26 -22.30
N LEU A 184 -1.51 9.27 -21.09
CA LEU A 184 -2.87 8.81 -20.83
C LEU A 184 -3.92 9.67 -21.56
N GLU A 185 -3.74 11.00 -21.61
CA GLU A 185 -4.59 11.91 -22.40
C GLU A 185 -4.56 11.57 -23.89
N ALA A 186 -3.37 11.30 -24.45
CA ALA A 186 -3.21 10.93 -25.86
C ALA A 186 -3.84 9.57 -26.19
N ILE A 187 -3.62 8.55 -25.37
CA ILE A 187 -4.22 7.20 -25.52
C ILE A 187 -5.75 7.29 -25.46
N ARG A 188 -6.27 8.07 -24.50
CA ARG A 188 -7.70 8.29 -24.34
C ARG A 188 -8.29 8.92 -25.60
N LYS A 189 -7.71 10.05 -26.05
CA LYS A 189 -8.16 10.77 -27.24
C LYS A 189 -8.17 9.87 -28.48
N GLN A 190 -7.10 9.12 -28.72
CA GLN A 190 -7.00 8.20 -29.85
C GLN A 190 -8.07 7.09 -29.79
N SER A 191 -8.33 6.56 -28.59
CA SER A 191 -9.34 5.51 -28.40
C SER A 191 -10.76 6.02 -28.66
N GLU A 192 -11.08 7.22 -28.17
CA GLU A 192 -12.36 7.89 -28.42
C GLU A 192 -12.55 8.21 -29.92
N GLU A 193 -11.51 8.69 -30.61
CA GLU A 193 -11.52 8.90 -32.07
C GLU A 193 -11.79 7.60 -32.86
N HIS A 194 -11.32 6.46 -32.34
CA HIS A 194 -11.60 5.13 -32.91
C HIS A 194 -12.94 4.52 -32.46
N GLY A 195 -13.82 5.31 -31.84
CA GLY A 195 -15.15 4.86 -31.42
C GLY A 195 -15.14 3.90 -30.24
N ARG A 196 -14.08 3.92 -29.41
CA ARG A 196 -13.98 3.16 -28.16
C ARG A 196 -14.20 4.12 -26.99
N PRO A 197 -15.40 4.14 -26.36
CA PRO A 197 -15.68 5.03 -25.24
C PRO A 197 -14.75 4.74 -24.05
N MET A 198 -14.13 5.77 -23.51
CA MET A 198 -13.14 5.68 -22.42
C MET A 198 -13.68 6.20 -21.09
N GLU A 199 -14.94 6.62 -21.01
CA GLU A 199 -15.62 7.05 -19.79
C GLU A 199 -15.55 6.01 -18.65
N PRO A 200 -15.62 4.69 -18.89
CA PRO A 200 -15.50 3.70 -17.82
C PRO A 200 -14.08 3.55 -17.24
N LEU A 201 -13.06 4.10 -17.92
CA LEU A 201 -11.65 3.96 -17.52
C LEU A 201 -11.18 5.15 -16.69
N VAL A 202 -10.09 4.94 -15.96
CA VAL A 202 -9.49 5.97 -15.10
C VAL A 202 -9.11 7.20 -15.92
N HIS A 203 -9.65 8.34 -15.54
CA HIS A 203 -9.26 9.62 -16.10
C HIS A 203 -7.85 10.04 -15.60
N PRO A 204 -6.99 10.61 -16.47
CA PRO A 204 -5.67 11.13 -16.08
C PRO A 204 -5.69 12.03 -14.84
N ASP A 205 -6.75 12.81 -14.66
CA ASP A 205 -6.94 13.71 -13.52
C ASP A 205 -6.85 13.02 -12.15
N HIS A 206 -7.18 11.72 -12.06
CA HIS A 206 -7.07 10.96 -10.82
C HIS A 206 -5.62 10.73 -10.38
N PHE A 207 -4.63 10.91 -11.27
CA PHE A 207 -3.21 10.78 -10.95
C PHE A 207 -2.56 12.11 -10.53
N ARG A 208 -3.23 13.25 -10.73
CA ARG A 208 -2.65 14.59 -10.49
C ARG A 208 -2.17 14.79 -9.06
N THR A 209 -2.90 14.27 -8.09
CA THR A 209 -2.58 14.39 -6.66
C THR A 209 -1.84 13.18 -6.11
N LEU A 210 -1.60 12.14 -6.92
CA LEU A 210 -0.94 10.91 -6.47
C LEU A 210 0.42 11.23 -5.85
N GLY A 211 0.68 10.68 -4.68
CA GLY A 211 1.93 10.83 -3.97
C GLY A 211 2.02 12.09 -3.10
N ARG A 212 1.10 13.06 -3.21
CA ARG A 212 1.03 14.16 -2.24
C ARG A 212 0.78 13.61 -0.85
N THR A 213 1.40 14.19 0.18
CA THR A 213 1.38 13.59 1.52
C THR A 213 1.03 14.60 2.59
N GLY A 214 0.02 14.29 3.40
CA GLY A 214 -0.21 14.95 4.68
C GLY A 214 0.56 14.25 5.79
N VAL A 215 1.46 14.95 6.47
CA VAL A 215 2.28 14.41 7.56
C VAL A 215 1.61 14.75 8.89
N TYR A 216 1.12 13.75 9.62
CA TYR A 216 0.52 13.91 10.94
C TYR A 216 1.54 13.56 12.02
N LEU A 217 1.71 14.45 12.98
CA LEU A 217 2.54 14.26 14.16
C LEU A 217 1.69 13.72 15.32
N ASN A 218 2.27 12.84 16.14
CA ASN A 218 1.74 12.47 17.45
C ASN A 218 1.81 13.66 18.42
N ASP A 219 0.67 14.25 18.76
CA ASP A 219 0.53 15.35 19.72
C ASP A 219 -0.19 14.85 20.98
N GLY A 220 0.50 14.03 21.77
CA GLY A 220 -0.03 13.43 23.00
C GLY A 220 -1.22 12.50 22.74
N GLY A 221 -1.07 11.57 21.79
CA GLY A 221 -2.12 10.64 21.36
C GLY A 221 -3.06 11.20 20.29
N LYS A 222 -2.89 12.47 19.88
CA LYS A 222 -3.77 13.11 18.90
C LYS A 222 -3.04 13.40 17.60
N PRO A 223 -3.60 13.02 16.44
CA PRO A 223 -2.98 13.33 15.16
C PRO A 223 -3.13 14.83 14.87
N ARG A 224 -2.01 15.55 14.79
CA ARG A 224 -1.98 16.94 14.34
C ARG A 224 -1.29 17.03 12.98
N LEU A 225 -1.98 17.57 11.98
CA LEU A 225 -1.36 17.83 10.68
C LEU A 225 -0.19 18.81 10.86
N LEU A 226 1.02 18.32 10.62
CA LEU A 226 2.25 19.09 10.76
C LEU A 226 2.51 19.91 9.50
N ARG A 227 2.47 19.26 8.34
CA ARG A 227 2.72 19.87 7.02
C ARG A 227 2.18 18.98 5.90
N ASN A 228 2.10 19.58 4.71
CA ASN A 228 1.88 18.84 3.47
C ASN A 228 3.18 18.83 2.67
N GLU A 229 3.54 17.66 2.19
CA GLU A 229 4.65 17.44 1.28
C GLU A 229 4.13 17.33 -0.15
N VAL A 230 4.89 17.88 -1.10
CA VAL A 230 4.58 17.75 -2.52
C VAL A 230 4.56 16.29 -2.95
N SER A 231 5.40 15.48 -2.31
CA SER A 231 5.55 14.06 -2.57
C SER A 231 5.97 13.28 -1.34
N PHE A 232 5.52 12.04 -1.28
CA PHE A 232 5.97 11.08 -0.29
C PHE A 232 7.47 10.79 -0.40
N LEU A 233 8.02 10.76 -1.62
CA LEU A 233 9.47 10.60 -1.81
C LEU A 233 10.25 11.77 -1.20
N ASP A 234 9.73 13.00 -1.32
CA ASP A 234 10.36 14.18 -0.72
C ASP A 234 10.37 14.09 0.81
N PHE A 235 9.29 13.59 1.42
CA PHE A 235 9.24 13.30 2.86
C PHE A 235 10.33 12.29 3.24
N LEU A 236 10.39 11.15 2.56
CA LEU A 236 11.34 10.09 2.87
C LEU A 236 12.80 10.56 2.75
N LEU A 237 13.12 11.32 1.70
CA LEU A 237 14.45 11.89 1.49
C LEU A 237 14.81 12.94 2.55
N LYS A 238 13.87 13.83 2.92
CA LYS A 238 14.10 14.89 3.92
C LYS A 238 14.30 14.33 5.33
N GLU A 239 13.55 13.31 5.70
CA GLU A 239 13.66 12.65 7.01
C GLU A 239 14.76 11.57 7.03
N GLY A 240 15.53 11.40 5.94
CA GLY A 240 16.64 10.44 5.90
C GLY A 240 16.21 8.96 5.91
N LYS A 241 14.96 8.69 5.55
CA LYS A 241 14.37 7.33 5.49
C LYS A 241 14.63 6.63 4.15
N LEU A 242 14.98 7.41 3.14
CA LEU A 242 15.35 6.97 1.80
C LEU A 242 16.65 7.65 1.38
N GLU A 243 17.59 6.87 0.87
CA GLU A 243 18.84 7.35 0.29
C GLU A 243 18.60 7.69 -1.19
N ARG A 244 19.31 8.67 -1.74
CA ARG A 244 19.14 9.08 -3.15
C ARG A 244 19.48 7.95 -4.12
N ASP A 245 20.55 7.21 -3.84
CA ASP A 245 20.99 6.01 -4.55
C ASP A 245 20.28 4.72 -4.09
N GLY A 246 19.37 4.85 -3.12
CA GLY A 246 18.46 3.79 -2.69
C GLY A 246 17.15 3.74 -3.48
N ILE A 247 16.93 4.68 -4.40
CA ILE A 247 15.73 4.71 -5.26
C ILE A 247 15.91 3.74 -6.41
N ILE A 248 15.07 2.72 -6.46
CA ILE A 248 15.06 1.68 -7.47
C ILE A 248 13.77 1.86 -8.27
N TYR A 249 13.86 1.98 -9.59
CA TYR A 249 12.68 2.13 -10.43
C TYR A 249 12.16 0.77 -10.91
N VAL A 250 10.85 0.60 -10.83
CA VAL A 250 10.16 -0.43 -11.63
C VAL A 250 10.57 -0.22 -13.09
N GLY A 251 10.91 -1.32 -13.78
CA GLY A 251 11.36 -1.34 -15.18
C GLY A 251 12.78 -0.83 -15.45
N GLY A 252 13.53 -0.39 -14.44
CA GLY A 252 14.90 0.09 -14.60
C GLY A 252 15.04 1.61 -14.64
N VAL A 253 16.26 2.09 -14.85
CA VAL A 253 16.54 3.52 -15.02
C VAL A 253 16.27 3.91 -16.48
N PRO A 254 15.40 4.90 -16.76
CA PRO A 254 15.18 5.35 -18.13
C PRO A 254 16.42 6.03 -18.70
N GLU A 255 16.62 5.96 -20.02
CA GLU A 255 17.71 6.66 -20.70
C GLU A 255 17.53 8.19 -20.65
N ASP A 256 16.28 8.65 -20.70
CA ASP A 256 15.88 10.05 -20.55
C ASP A 256 14.65 10.14 -19.62
N PRO A 257 14.55 11.14 -18.73
CA PRO A 257 13.38 11.27 -17.85
C PRO A 257 12.04 11.34 -18.62
N TRP A 258 12.04 11.82 -19.87
CA TRP A 258 10.87 11.91 -20.76
C TRP A 258 10.68 10.70 -21.69
N ASP A 259 11.32 9.58 -21.40
CA ASP A 259 11.25 8.35 -22.19
C ASP A 259 9.84 7.72 -22.15
N VAL A 260 9.15 7.73 -23.30
CA VAL A 260 7.81 7.15 -23.47
C VAL A 260 7.86 5.63 -23.59
N GLU A 261 8.91 5.06 -24.17
CA GLU A 261 9.04 3.61 -24.33
C GLU A 261 9.23 2.96 -22.97
N HIS A 262 10.14 3.51 -22.16
CA HIS A 262 10.29 3.12 -20.76
C HIS A 262 8.99 3.28 -19.97
N LEU A 263 8.24 4.38 -20.14
CA LEU A 263 6.92 4.50 -19.51
C LEU A 263 5.97 3.34 -19.89
N MET A 264 5.94 2.91 -21.15
CA MET A 264 5.08 1.80 -21.56
C MET A 264 5.52 0.46 -20.94
N ASP A 265 6.82 0.20 -20.91
CA ASP A 265 7.39 -1.02 -20.33
C ASP A 265 7.16 -1.09 -18.83
N THR A 266 7.37 0.03 -18.12
CA THR A 266 7.07 0.13 -16.68
C THR A 266 5.60 -0.09 -16.38
N MET A 267 4.69 0.48 -17.17
CA MET A 267 3.25 0.24 -17.01
C MET A 267 2.88 -1.25 -17.24
N LEU A 268 3.56 -1.92 -18.16
CA LEU A 268 3.36 -3.35 -18.40
C LEU A 268 3.81 -4.20 -17.20
N GLU A 269 5.03 -3.98 -16.69
CA GLU A 269 5.51 -4.68 -15.48
C GLU A 269 4.68 -4.31 -14.24
N GLN A 270 4.21 -3.07 -14.15
CA GLN A 270 3.31 -2.63 -13.08
C GLN A 270 1.99 -3.41 -13.07
N SER A 271 1.33 -3.59 -14.22
CA SER A 271 0.13 -4.44 -14.34
C SER A 271 0.38 -5.91 -14.00
N ARG A 272 1.65 -6.30 -13.93
CA ARG A 272 2.14 -7.63 -13.56
C ARG A 272 2.63 -7.70 -12.10
N GLY A 273 2.44 -6.64 -11.31
CA GLY A 273 2.76 -6.58 -9.89
C GLY A 273 4.24 -6.38 -9.59
N ALA A 274 4.97 -5.65 -10.45
CA ALA A 274 6.42 -5.46 -10.30
C ALA A 274 6.85 -4.75 -9.02
N SER A 275 6.12 -3.73 -8.58
CA SER A 275 6.39 -3.04 -7.32
C SER A 275 6.01 -3.85 -6.08
N ASN A 276 5.13 -4.85 -6.22
CA ASN A 276 4.51 -5.57 -5.11
C ASN A 276 5.39 -6.74 -4.60
N ILE A 277 6.62 -6.41 -4.21
CA ILE A 277 7.60 -7.35 -3.69
C ILE A 277 7.44 -7.55 -2.17
N VAL A 278 7.80 -8.72 -1.65
CA VAL A 278 7.87 -8.94 -0.20
C VAL A 278 9.31 -9.12 0.26
N THR A 279 9.73 -8.28 1.19
CA THR A 279 11.06 -8.34 1.79
C THR A 279 11.06 -9.37 2.92
N VAL A 280 11.84 -10.43 2.80
CA VAL A 280 11.95 -11.47 3.84
C VAL A 280 13.04 -11.15 4.87
N LYS A 281 14.05 -10.39 4.46
CA LYS A 281 15.07 -9.76 5.30
C LYS A 281 15.70 -8.60 4.53
N PRO A 282 16.38 -7.64 5.18
CA PRO A 282 17.01 -6.53 4.47
C PRO A 282 17.87 -7.01 3.29
N GLY A 283 17.60 -6.47 2.09
CA GLY A 283 18.30 -6.82 0.86
C GLY A 283 17.93 -8.19 0.26
N THR A 284 16.87 -8.86 0.72
CA THR A 284 16.35 -10.10 0.10
C THR A 284 14.84 -10.05 -0.03
N VAL A 285 14.37 -10.20 -1.26
CA VAL A 285 12.96 -10.03 -1.63
C VAL A 285 12.44 -11.23 -2.39
N ILE A 286 11.14 -11.46 -2.32
CA ILE A 286 10.40 -12.33 -3.23
C ILE A 286 9.64 -11.44 -4.22
N ALA A 287 9.83 -11.70 -5.51
CA ALA A 287 9.20 -10.99 -6.63
C ALA A 287 8.70 -12.00 -7.66
N TYR A 288 7.76 -11.62 -8.53
CA TYR A 288 7.38 -12.51 -9.63
C TYR A 288 8.48 -12.59 -10.70
N ASP A 289 8.61 -13.76 -11.30
CA ASP A 289 9.55 -14.06 -12.38
C ASP A 289 9.36 -13.21 -13.64
N ARG A 290 8.11 -12.86 -13.97
CA ARG A 290 7.71 -12.14 -15.20
C ARG A 290 8.12 -10.66 -15.29
N ASN A 291 8.67 -10.09 -14.22
CA ASN A 291 9.05 -8.67 -14.13
C ASN A 291 10.58 -8.55 -14.28
N HIS A 292 11.07 -8.89 -15.47
CA HIS A 292 12.49 -9.10 -15.71
C HIS A 292 13.33 -7.83 -15.51
N ALA A 293 12.87 -6.69 -16.01
CA ALA A 293 13.61 -5.43 -15.92
C ALA A 293 13.67 -4.95 -14.47
N THR A 294 12.54 -4.99 -13.75
CA THR A 294 12.50 -4.68 -12.32
C THR A 294 13.39 -5.62 -11.50
N ASN A 295 13.34 -6.92 -11.74
CA ASN A 295 14.17 -7.90 -11.01
C ASN A 295 15.66 -7.71 -11.29
N GLU A 296 16.04 -7.34 -12.51
CA GLU A 296 17.43 -6.98 -12.83
C GLU A 296 17.86 -5.71 -12.11
N GLU A 297 17.00 -4.69 -12.08
CA GLU A 297 17.30 -3.41 -11.41
C GLU A 297 17.48 -3.57 -9.90
N LEU A 298 16.65 -4.39 -9.27
CA LEU A 298 16.82 -4.79 -7.86
C LEU A 298 18.19 -5.45 -7.64
N ARG A 299 18.62 -6.35 -8.53
CA ARG A 299 19.94 -7.02 -8.42
C ARG A 299 21.10 -6.05 -8.59
N LYS A 300 21.00 -5.07 -9.49
CA LYS A 300 22.00 -4.00 -9.66
C LYS A 300 22.18 -3.20 -8.37
N HIS A 301 21.11 -3.04 -7.60
CA HIS A 301 21.12 -2.39 -6.28
C HIS A 301 21.47 -3.34 -5.12
N GLY A 302 22.07 -4.50 -5.41
CA GLY A 302 22.52 -5.45 -4.39
C GLY A 302 21.40 -6.20 -3.67
N VAL A 303 20.17 -6.17 -4.20
CA VAL A 303 19.04 -6.91 -3.65
C VAL A 303 19.07 -8.35 -4.19
N THR A 304 19.01 -9.32 -3.30
CA THR A 304 18.80 -10.72 -3.66
C THR A 304 17.33 -10.95 -4.01
N VAL A 305 17.04 -11.26 -5.27
CA VAL A 305 15.68 -11.54 -5.75
C VAL A 305 15.44 -13.05 -5.79
N ARG A 306 14.43 -13.50 -5.03
CA ARG A 306 13.87 -14.85 -5.10
C ARG A 306 12.61 -14.80 -5.97
N GLU A 307 12.68 -15.44 -7.13
CA GLU A 307 11.57 -15.39 -8.08
C GLU A 307 10.49 -16.41 -7.71
N TRP A 308 9.24 -15.96 -7.71
CA TRP A 308 8.05 -16.78 -7.61
C TRP A 308 7.45 -16.93 -9.01
N GLU A 309 7.26 -18.18 -9.44
CA GLU A 309 6.55 -18.49 -10.69
C GLU A 309 5.13 -17.89 -10.69
N SER A 310 4.89 -16.97 -11.62
CA SER A 310 3.66 -16.18 -11.70
C SER A 310 2.43 -16.94 -12.25
N SER A 311 2.58 -18.23 -12.57
CA SER A 311 1.53 -19.08 -13.15
C SER A 311 0.44 -19.52 -12.15
N TYR A 312 0.71 -19.42 -10.84
CA TYR A 312 -0.11 -20.06 -9.80
C TYR A 312 -1.14 -19.13 -9.11
N LEU A 313 -0.98 -17.81 -9.16
CA LEU A 313 -1.88 -16.84 -8.55
C LEU A 313 -2.41 -15.87 -9.62
N ASP A 314 -3.74 -15.75 -9.66
CA ASP A 314 -4.49 -14.98 -10.65
C ASP A 314 -4.04 -13.51 -10.69
N LEU A 315 -4.20 -12.87 -11.85
CA LEU A 315 -3.51 -11.67 -12.35
C LEU A 315 -3.60 -10.37 -11.52
N LEU A 316 -4.20 -10.37 -10.32
CA LEU A 316 -4.61 -9.16 -9.59
C LEU A 316 -3.92 -8.92 -8.23
N GLY A 317 -2.73 -9.49 -7.99
CA GLY A 317 -1.93 -9.22 -6.79
C GLY A 317 -0.52 -9.79 -6.87
N GLY A 318 0.39 -9.27 -6.04
CA GLY A 318 1.79 -9.71 -5.97
C GLY A 318 2.14 -10.45 -4.66
N PRO A 319 3.41 -10.87 -4.53
CA PRO A 319 3.91 -11.52 -3.32
C PRO A 319 3.61 -10.75 -2.01
N HIS A 320 3.65 -9.41 -2.02
CA HIS A 320 3.33 -8.62 -0.83
C HIS A 320 1.87 -8.73 -0.41
N CYS A 321 0.93 -8.69 -1.38
CA CYS A 321 -0.50 -8.84 -1.12
C CYS A 321 -0.84 -10.19 -0.47
N SER A 322 -0.08 -11.23 -0.78
CA SER A 322 -0.26 -12.59 -0.24
C SER A 322 0.34 -12.83 1.14
N THR A 323 0.81 -11.78 1.82
CA THR A 323 1.39 -11.88 3.16
C THR A 323 0.77 -10.89 4.13
N SER A 324 0.66 -11.28 5.39
CA SER A 324 0.39 -10.38 6.51
C SER A 324 1.39 -10.69 7.64
N PRO A 325 2.54 -9.97 7.69
CA PRO A 325 3.54 -10.17 8.73
C PRO A 325 2.93 -9.88 10.11
N LEU A 326 2.98 -10.88 10.99
CA LEU A 326 2.56 -10.75 12.40
C LEU A 326 3.71 -10.32 13.30
N SER A 327 4.95 -10.62 12.90
CA SER A 327 6.16 -10.26 13.63
C SER A 327 7.32 -10.14 12.63
N ARG A 328 8.13 -9.10 12.80
CA ARG A 328 9.40 -8.90 12.11
C ARG A 328 10.36 -8.30 13.15
N ASP A 329 11.60 -8.76 13.16
CA ASP A 329 12.62 -8.21 14.05
C ASP A 329 12.87 -6.74 13.70
N SER A 330 13.15 -5.91 14.71
CA SER A 330 13.73 -4.57 14.49
C SER A 330 15.10 -4.77 13.85
N SER A 331 15.23 -4.41 12.56
CA SER A 331 16.44 -4.67 11.76
C SER A 331 16.93 -3.43 11.03
#